data_AF-A0A952VS04-F1
#
_entry.id   AF-A0A952VS04-F1
#
_cell.length_a   1.000
_cell.length_b   1.000
_cell.length_c   1.000
_cell.angle_alpha   90.00
_cell.angle_beta   90.00
_cell.angle_gamma   90.00
#
_symmetry.space_group_name_H-M   'P 1'
#
loop_
_entity.id
_entity.type
_entity.pdbx_description
1 polymer ?
#
loop_
_entity_poly.entity_id
_entity_poly.type
_entity_poly.pdbx_seq_one_letter_code
_entity_poly.pdbx_strand_id
1 'polypeptide(L)' 'MSPPDQSDADYLDVLRTAIEALSNPPLPFCLIGALALGAHGKPRATYDIDLLILADHGTCESYVAAARRHGFDPN' A
#
# COMPACT_ATOMS: atom_id res chain seq x y z
N MET A 1 -18.10 -25.86 -4.43
CA MET A 1 -18.10 -24.40 -4.60
C MET A 1 -16.66 -23.97 -4.76
N SER A 2 -16.25 -23.61 -5.98
CA SER A 2 -15.01 -22.86 -6.15
C SER A 2 -15.20 -21.48 -5.52
N PRO A 3 -14.17 -20.87 -4.90
CA PRO A 3 -14.26 -19.48 -4.51
C PRO A 3 -14.63 -18.63 -5.74
N PRO A 4 -15.43 -17.57 -5.57
CA PRO A 4 -15.72 -16.66 -6.67
C PRO A 4 -14.41 -16.19 -7.30
N ASP A 5 -14.44 -16.11 -8.63
CA ASP A 5 -13.44 -15.52 -9.50
C ASP A 5 -13.17 -14.08 -9.00
N GLN A 6 -12.27 -13.98 -8.03
CA GLN A 6 -11.74 -12.71 -7.57
C GLN A 6 -10.97 -12.20 -8.78
N SER A 7 -11.42 -11.10 -9.37
CA SER A 7 -10.53 -10.33 -10.22
C SER A 7 -9.36 -9.97 -9.33
N ASP A 8 -8.30 -10.77 -9.39
CA ASP A 8 -7.09 -10.60 -8.62
C ASP A 8 -6.52 -9.25 -9.05
N ALA A 9 -6.91 -8.18 -8.36
CA ALA A 9 -6.07 -7.00 -8.34
C ALA A 9 -4.75 -7.53 -7.80
N ASP A 10 -3.77 -7.69 -8.69
CA ASP A 10 -2.47 -8.22 -8.31
C ASP A 10 -1.99 -7.35 -7.14
N TYR A 11 -1.77 -7.97 -5.99
CA TYR A 11 -1.31 -7.25 -4.79
C TYR A 11 -0.04 -6.44 -5.11
N LEU A 12 0.76 -6.89 -6.08
CA LEU A 12 1.92 -6.17 -6.57
C LEU A 12 1.56 -4.91 -7.37
N ASP A 13 0.46 -4.92 -8.13
CA ASP A 13 -0.04 -3.74 -8.83
C ASP A 13 -0.58 -2.71 -7.84
N VAL A 14 -1.36 -3.13 -6.84
CA VAL A 14 -1.84 -2.23 -5.78
C VAL A 14 -0.67 -1.64 -4.99
N LEU A 15 0.33 -2.46 -4.63
CA LEU A 15 1.54 -2.00 -3.97
C LEU A 15 2.32 -1.00 -4.85
N ARG A 16 2.41 -1.25 -6.16
CA ARG A 16 3.07 -0.33 -7.11
C ARG A 16 2.35 1.01 -7.14
N THR A 17 1.02 1.02 -7.26
CA THR A 17 0.23 2.27 -7.23
C THR A 17 0.39 3.02 -5.92
N ALA A 18 0.45 2.31 -4.79
CA ALA A 18 0.71 2.93 -3.49
C ALA A 18 2.10 3.57 -3.42
N ILE A 19 3.14 2.89 -3.90
CA ILE A 19 4.51 3.44 -3.94
C ILE A 19 4.59 4.66 -4.86
N GLU A 20 3.92 4.65 -6.01
CA GLU A 20 3.85 5.80 -6.91
C GLU A 20 3.20 7.02 -6.24
N ALA A 21 2.12 6.82 -5.48
CA ALA A 21 1.47 7.88 -4.71
C ALA A 21 2.39 8.50 -3.64
N LEU A 22 3.34 7.72 -3.11
CA LEU A 22 4.32 8.15 -2.10
C LEU A 22 5.64 8.67 -2.68
N SER A 23 5.79 8.68 -4.00
CA SER A 23 7.05 9.02 -4.67
C SER A 23 7.19 10.52 -5.00
N ASN A 24 6.14 11.33 -4.85
CA ASN A 24 6.18 12.74 -5.18
C ASN A 24 5.38 13.64 -4.19
N PRO A 25 6.04 14.29 -3.22
CA PRO A 25 7.48 14.19 -2.93
C PRO A 25 7.83 12.80 -2.36
N PRO A 26 9.06 12.29 -2.58
CA PRO A 26 9.45 10.97 -2.11
C PRO A 26 9.44 10.92 -0.59
N LEU A 27 8.74 9.92 -0.06
CA LEU A 27 8.63 9.68 1.37
C LEU A 27 9.36 8.43 1.82
N PRO A 28 9.98 8.45 3.01
CA PRO A 28 10.37 7.23 3.68
C PRO A 28 9.11 6.42 4.04
N PHE A 29 9.02 5.22 3.50
CA PHE A 29 8.00 4.24 3.86
C PHE A 29 8.63 2.88 4.14
N CYS A 30 7.88 2.03 4.82
CA CYS A 30 8.25 0.64 5.09
C CYS A 30 7.05 -0.26 4.84
N LEU A 31 7.26 -1.34 4.08
CA LEU A 31 6.28 -2.43 3.99
C LEU A 31 6.27 -3.17 5.33
N ILE A 32 5.09 -3.30 5.93
CA ILE A 32 4.90 -4.03 7.17
C ILE A 32 3.86 -5.15 6.97
N GLY A 33 3.42 -5.79 8.06
CA GLY A 33 2.36 -6.78 7.99
C GLY A 33 2.76 -8.09 7.29
N ALA A 34 1.77 -8.79 6.75
CA ALA A 34 1.94 -10.13 6.22
C ALA A 34 2.75 -10.18 4.91
N LEU A 35 2.60 -9.17 4.03
CA LEU A 35 3.41 -9.07 2.81
C LEU A 35 4.90 -8.88 3.11
N ALA A 36 5.24 -8.11 4.14
CA ALA A 36 6.63 -8.01 4.60
C ALA A 36 7.21 -9.37 5.02
N LEU A 37 6.44 -10.20 5.72
CA LEU A 37 6.87 -11.56 6.08
C LEU A 37 7.11 -12.43 4.83
N GLY A 38 6.24 -12.30 3.82
CA GLY A 38 6.42 -12.94 2.51
C GLY A 38 7.75 -12.57 1.84
N ALA A 39 8.10 -11.27 1.85
CA ALA A 39 9.40 -10.80 1.34
C ALA A 39 10.62 -11.38 2.10
N HIS A 40 10.43 -11.80 3.36
CA HIS A 40 11.44 -12.47 4.18
C HIS A 40 11.35 -14.01 4.15
N GLY A 41 10.62 -14.60 3.20
CA GLY A 41 10.51 -16.05 3.05
C GLY A 41 9.65 -16.73 4.12
N LYS A 42 8.79 -15.97 4.81
CA LYS A 42 7.81 -16.48 5.78
C LYS A 42 6.38 -16.11 5.34
N PRO A 43 5.84 -16.78 4.30
CA PRO A 43 4.52 -16.43 3.79
C PRO A 43 3.44 -16.52 4.88
N ARG A 44 2.57 -15.50 4.91
CA ARG A 44 1.38 -15.44 5.76
C ARG A 44 0.23 -14.94 4.90
N ALA A 45 -0.90 -15.62 4.94
CA ALA A 45 -2.09 -15.18 4.22
C ALA A 45 -2.55 -13.79 4.71
N THR A 46 -2.92 -12.93 3.78
CA THR A 46 -3.51 -11.62 4.04
C THR A 46 -4.44 -11.21 2.90
N TYR A 47 -5.28 -10.21 3.17
CA TYR A 47 -6.17 -9.62 2.18
C TYR A 47 -5.87 -8.14 1.91
N ASP A 48 -4.89 -7.57 2.61
CA ASP A 48 -4.54 -6.15 2.59
C ASP A 48 -3.02 -5.92 2.46
N ILE A 49 -2.66 -4.65 2.32
CA ILE A 49 -1.30 -4.15 2.20
C ILE A 49 -1.09 -3.08 3.26
N ASP A 50 -0.14 -3.33 4.16
CA ASP A 50 0.20 -2.39 5.22
C ASP A 50 1.48 -1.63 4.91
N LEU A 51 1.40 -0.29 4.88
CA LEU A 51 2.55 0.60 4.76
C LEU A 51 2.66 1.50 5.99
N LEU A 52 3.86 1.57 6.56
CA LEU A 52 4.23 2.58 7.55
C LEU A 52 4.91 3.75 6.82
N ILE A 53 4.40 4.96 6.99
CA ILE A 53 4.92 6.17 6.32
C ILE A 53 5.46 7.14 7.38
N LEU A 54 6.65 7.69 7.15
CA LEU A 54 7.18 8.77 7.96
C LEU A 54 6.78 10.12 7.37
N ALA A 55 5.73 10.72 7.92
CA ALA A 55 5.27 12.05 7.55
C ALA A 55 5.45 13.04 8.72
N ASP A 56 5.67 14.31 8.39
CA ASP A 56 5.57 15.42 9.35
C ASP A 56 4.23 16.14 9.21
N HIS A 57 3.95 17.06 10.14
CA HIS A 57 2.70 17.82 10.13
C HIS A 57 2.54 18.71 8.88
N GLY A 58 3.64 19.14 8.26
CA GLY A 58 3.60 20.00 7.07
C GLY A 58 3.31 19.23 5.78
N THR A 59 3.48 17.91 5.80
CA THR A 59 3.46 17.08 4.59
C THR A 59 2.28 16.12 4.54
N CYS A 60 1.68 15.79 5.69
CA CYS A 60 0.55 14.86 5.84
C CYS A 60 -0.61 15.12 4.85
N GLU A 61 -1.11 16.36 4.75
CA GLU A 61 -2.22 16.71 3.85
C GLU A 61 -1.88 16.47 2.37
N SER A 62 -0.63 16.74 1.98
CA SER A 62 -0.18 16.53 0.60
C SER A 62 -0.22 15.05 0.20
N TYR A 63 0.01 14.15 1.16
CA TYR A 63 -0.02 12.71 0.94
C TYR A 63 -1.41 12.13 0.91
N VAL A 64 -2.30 12.61 1.78
CA VAL A 64 -3.73 12.31 1.70
C VAL A 64 -4.26 12.72 0.33
N ALA A 65 -3.87 13.90 -0.17
CA ALA A 65 -4.24 14.36 -1.51
C ALA A 65 -3.60 13.52 -2.62
N ALA A 66 -2.34 13.10 -2.48
CA ALA A 66 -1.69 12.19 -3.43
C ALA A 66 -2.39 10.83 -3.49
N ALA A 67 -2.63 10.20 -2.35
CA ALA A 67 -3.32 8.94 -2.24
C ALA A 67 -4.72 9.00 -2.90
N ARG A 68 -5.49 10.07 -2.65
CA ARG A 68 -6.78 10.31 -3.31
C ARG A 68 -6.68 10.40 -4.83
N ARG A 69 -5.66 11.06 -5.38
CA ARG A 69 -5.43 11.14 -6.85
C ARG A 69 -5.15 9.76 -7.47
N HIS A 70 -4.61 8.83 -6.68
CA HIS A 70 -4.35 7.46 -7.08
C HIS A 70 -5.50 6.48 -6.73
N GLY A 71 -6.65 7.00 -6.30
CA GLY A 71 -7.86 6.20 -6.05
C GLY A 71 -7.95 5.58 -4.66
N PHE A 72 -7.06 5.95 -3.73
CA PHE A 72 -7.16 5.53 -2.33
C PHE A 72 -8.11 6.44 -1.55
N ASP A 73 -8.86 5.85 -0.62
CA ASP A 73 -9.75 6.58 0.29
C ASP A 73 -9.18 6.61 1.72
N PRO A 74 -8.49 7.70 2.09
CA PRO A 74 -8.10 7.95 3.48
C PRO A 74 -9.35 8.43 4.24
N ASN A 75 -10.00 7.50 4.95
CA ASN A 75 -11.05 7.78 5.91
C ASN A 75 -10.62 8.79 6.98
#